data_AF-A0A7R9ZBR2-F1
#
_entry.id   AF-A0A7R9ZBR2-F1
#
_cell.length_a   1.000
_cell.length_b   1.000
_cell.length_c   1.000
_cell.angle_alpha   90.00
_cell.angle_beta   90.00
_cell.angle_gamma   90.00
#
_symmetry.space_group_name_H-M   'P 1'
#
loop_
_entity.id
_entity.type
_entity.pdbx_description
1 polymer ?
#
loop_
_entity_poly.entity_id
_entity_poly.type
_entity_poly.pdbx_seq_one_letter_code
_entity_poly.pdbx_strand_id
1 'polypeptide(L)'
;MAEAKVTRLEEEVKELREASAEITAAAADGALPPPPPTTALNSFAPVTAAQYDLSDERDDSESGRPVEEVLSSDDPELLESEYRAMAERAQVLREKNASLLQKVLSLQGNIQVCCRIRPLRSEEAQAGLRGVVEPLGEAEVGCFDTRTKNWKSYNFDRVWGPESTQTGVFRDVEQLALSVVDGYNACIFAYGQTGSGKTFTMEGTPEGKQYGVSYRTIQKLFGLLNFRQKMQAQSGADSPAFNFKLMVGMLEIYNDEVYDLLMPFPEGAGRNPKKTPLEVRRGANGYIEVPGLSKE
;
A
#
# COMPACT_ATOMS: atom_id res chain seq x y z
N MET A 1 23.99 -13.47 5.75
CA MET A 1 23.18 -12.22 5.87
C MET A 1 21.77 -12.42 5.34
N ALA A 2 21.56 -13.17 4.24
CA ALA A 2 20.22 -13.57 3.78
C ALA A 2 19.57 -14.65 4.66
N GLU A 3 20.31 -15.68 5.10
CA GLU A 3 19.78 -16.73 5.99
C GLU A 3 19.24 -16.17 7.32
N ALA A 4 20.00 -15.30 7.98
CA ALA A 4 19.56 -14.60 9.19
C ALA A 4 18.36 -13.65 8.97
N LYS A 5 18.06 -13.27 7.72
CA LYS A 5 16.87 -12.49 7.36
C LYS A 5 15.67 -13.40 7.11
N VAL A 6 15.87 -14.55 6.47
CA VAL A 6 14.81 -15.54 6.22
C VAL A 6 14.33 -16.14 7.54
N THR A 7 15.24 -16.63 8.40
CA THR A 7 14.87 -17.21 9.69
C THR A 7 14.15 -16.20 10.60
N ARG A 8 14.51 -14.92 10.50
CA ARG A 8 13.86 -13.84 11.26
C ARG A 8 12.48 -13.47 10.72
N LEU A 9 12.29 -13.49 9.41
CA LEU A 9 10.98 -13.30 8.79
C LEU A 9 10.06 -14.50 9.04
N GLU A 10 10.60 -15.71 9.09
CA GLU A 10 9.85 -16.92 9.47
C GLU A 10 9.37 -16.86 10.92
N GLU A 11 10.19 -16.36 11.85
CA GLU A 11 9.79 -16.10 13.24
C GLU A 11 8.70 -15.02 13.33
N GLU A 12 8.83 -13.90 12.59
CA GLU A 12 7.81 -12.83 12.56
C GLU A 12 6.48 -13.29 11.94
N VAL A 13 6.52 -14.10 10.87
CA VAL A 13 5.32 -14.71 10.27
C VAL A 13 4.68 -15.71 11.23
N LYS A 14 5.47 -16.43 12.02
CA LYS A 14 4.96 -17.35 13.04
C LYS A 14 4.26 -16.61 14.19
N GLU A 15 4.85 -15.53 14.71
CA GLU A 15 4.22 -14.69 15.74
C GLU A 15 2.91 -14.05 15.24
N LEU A 16 2.88 -13.60 13.98
CA LEU A 16 1.67 -13.07 13.35
C LEU A 16 0.60 -14.13 13.13
N ARG A 17 0.98 -15.38 12.82
CA ARG A 17 0.06 -16.52 12.72
C ARG A 17 -0.53 -16.89 14.08
N GLU A 18 0.28 -16.89 15.14
CA GLU A 18 -0.17 -17.17 16.51
C GLU A 18 -1.13 -16.08 17.01
N ALA A 19 -0.81 -14.80 16.78
CA ALA A 19 -1.70 -13.67 17.07
C ALA A 19 -3.01 -13.74 16.26
N SER A 20 -2.95 -14.16 15.00
CA SER A 20 -4.15 -14.37 14.17
C SER A 20 -4.98 -15.57 14.64
N ALA A 21 -4.34 -16.63 15.16
CA ALA A 21 -5.02 -17.82 15.66
C ALA A 21 -5.75 -17.54 16.98
N GLU A 22 -5.18 -16.74 17.89
CA GLU A 22 -5.85 -16.30 19.11
C GLU A 22 -7.09 -15.44 18.81
N ILE A 23 -7.02 -14.59 17.77
CA ILE A 23 -8.15 -13.78 17.31
C ILE A 23 -9.22 -14.64 16.60
N THR A 24 -8.81 -15.70 15.90
CA THR A 24 -9.73 -16.63 15.23
C THR A 24 -10.41 -17.58 16.23
N ALA A 25 -9.72 -17.98 17.31
CA ALA A 25 -10.29 -18.79 18.39
C ALA A 25 -11.37 -18.03 19.16
N ALA A 26 -11.25 -16.70 19.28
CA ALA A 26 -12.31 -15.84 19.84
C ALA A 26 -13.56 -15.74 18.95
N ALA A 27 -13.49 -16.15 17.67
CA ALA A 27 -14.61 -16.16 16.72
C ALA A 27 -15.26 -17.53 16.54
N ALA A 28 -14.72 -18.60 17.15
CA ALA A 28 -15.08 -19.99 16.86
C ALA A 28 -16.23 -20.57 17.70
N ASP A 29 -16.96 -19.77 18.49
CA ASP A 29 -18.14 -20.25 19.24
C ASP A 29 -19.45 -20.21 18.42
N GLY A 30 -19.37 -19.97 17.12
CA GLY A 30 -20.50 -20.01 16.18
C GLY A 30 -20.17 -20.84 14.95
N ALA A 31 -20.58 -22.10 14.94
CA ALA A 31 -20.35 -23.03 13.82
C ALA A 31 -21.01 -22.55 12.52
N LEU A 32 -20.22 -22.34 11.45
CA LEU A 32 -20.71 -22.16 10.08
C LEU A 32 -20.19 -23.30 9.16
N PRO A 33 -21.01 -23.79 8.21
CA PRO A 33 -20.66 -24.89 7.30
C PRO A 33 -19.66 -24.47 6.20
N PRO A 34 -18.97 -25.42 5.54
CA PRO A 34 -17.90 -25.14 4.60
C PRO A 34 -18.41 -24.48 3.29
N PRO A 35 -17.62 -23.58 2.68
CA PRO A 35 -18.01 -22.89 1.45
C PRO A 35 -17.97 -23.81 0.21
N PRO A 36 -18.86 -23.61 -0.78
CA PRO A 36 -18.85 -24.36 -2.04
C PRO A 36 -17.66 -23.96 -2.95
N PRO A 37 -17.31 -24.81 -3.94
CA PRO A 37 -16.11 -24.62 -4.75
C PRO A 37 -16.16 -23.37 -5.64
N THR A 38 -15.11 -22.56 -5.52
CA THR A 38 -14.89 -21.29 -6.22
C THR A 38 -14.88 -21.47 -7.74
N THR A 39 -15.93 -21.01 -8.41
CA THR A 39 -15.92 -20.82 -9.87
C THR A 39 -15.26 -19.47 -10.17
N ALA A 40 -14.29 -19.48 -11.08
CA ALA A 40 -13.47 -18.34 -11.46
C ALA A 40 -14.33 -17.12 -11.87
N LEU A 41 -14.23 -16.03 -11.11
CA LEU A 41 -14.71 -14.71 -11.53
C LEU A 41 -13.67 -14.08 -12.48
N ASN A 42 -13.70 -14.56 -13.73
CA ASN A 42 -13.10 -13.89 -14.87
C ASN A 42 -14.09 -12.86 -15.41
N SER A 43 -13.83 -11.58 -15.18
CA SER A 43 -14.05 -10.44 -16.10
C SER A 43 -14.17 -9.13 -15.33
N PHE A 44 -13.04 -8.42 -15.17
CA PHE A 44 -13.09 -6.98 -14.98
C PHE A 44 -12.27 -6.35 -16.10
N ALA A 45 -12.99 -5.80 -17.08
CA ALA A 45 -12.39 -4.95 -18.11
C ALA A 45 -11.98 -3.61 -17.47
N PRO A 46 -10.90 -2.97 -17.94
CA PRO A 46 -10.52 -1.64 -17.46
C PRO A 46 -11.63 -0.66 -17.85
N VAL A 47 -12.28 -0.04 -16.86
CA VAL A 47 -13.24 1.03 -17.12
C VAL A 47 -12.46 2.23 -17.67
N THR A 48 -12.61 2.47 -18.98
CA THR A 48 -12.03 3.62 -19.67
C THR A 48 -12.61 4.91 -19.13
N ALA A 49 -11.76 5.92 -18.98
CA ALA A 49 -11.99 7.22 -18.32
C ALA A 49 -13.03 8.16 -18.98
N ALA A 50 -13.99 7.65 -19.76
CA ALA A 50 -14.90 8.44 -20.56
C ALA A 50 -16.37 8.04 -20.33
N GLN A 51 -16.91 8.29 -19.14
CA GLN A 51 -18.36 8.33 -18.88
C GLN A 51 -18.68 8.72 -17.43
N TYR A 52 -18.34 9.93 -16.99
CA TYR A 52 -18.94 10.47 -15.77
C TYR A 52 -19.22 11.95 -15.96
N ASP A 53 -20.48 12.24 -16.22
CA ASP A 53 -21.05 13.58 -16.28
C ASP A 53 -20.90 14.26 -14.92
N LEU A 54 -20.27 15.43 -14.90
CA LEU A 54 -19.92 16.18 -13.70
C LEU A 54 -21.01 17.20 -13.30
N SER A 55 -22.18 17.15 -13.94
CA SER A 55 -23.23 18.16 -13.77
C SER A 55 -24.29 17.86 -12.71
N ASP A 56 -24.21 16.77 -11.96
CA ASP A 56 -25.21 16.49 -10.90
C ASP A 56 -24.76 17.14 -9.57
N GLU A 57 -24.71 18.48 -9.56
CA GLU A 57 -24.80 19.28 -8.34
C GLU A 57 -26.25 19.25 -7.87
N ARG A 58 -26.72 18.11 -7.34
CA ARG A 58 -27.95 18.09 -6.58
C ARG A 58 -27.66 18.71 -5.22
N ASP A 59 -28.39 19.79 -4.97
CA ASP A 59 -28.52 20.51 -3.71
C ASP A 59 -28.56 19.54 -2.51
N ASP A 60 -27.48 19.47 -1.74
CA ASP A 60 -27.40 18.73 -0.46
C ASP A 60 -28.14 19.50 0.65
N SER A 61 -29.35 20.00 0.35
CA SER A 61 -30.24 20.58 1.34
C SER A 61 -30.77 19.43 2.22
N GLU A 62 -30.21 19.29 3.43
CA GLU A 62 -30.73 18.57 4.61
C GLU A 62 -31.99 17.71 4.40
N SER A 63 -31.93 16.65 3.59
CA SER A 63 -33.10 15.80 3.29
C SER A 63 -33.19 14.59 4.24
N GLY A 64 -32.64 14.70 5.44
CA GLY A 64 -32.72 13.69 6.49
C GLY A 64 -33.50 14.25 7.67
N ARG A 65 -34.34 13.42 8.31
CA ARG A 65 -34.88 13.79 9.63
C ARG A 65 -33.71 13.99 10.59
N PRO A 66 -33.77 14.96 11.51
CA PRO A 66 -32.69 15.18 12.47
C PRO A 66 -32.39 13.88 13.22
N VAL A 67 -31.10 13.52 13.31
CA VAL A 67 -30.63 12.27 13.93
C VAL A 67 -31.17 12.10 15.35
N GLU A 68 -31.34 13.22 16.06
CA GLU A 68 -31.95 13.29 17.39
C GLU A 68 -33.39 12.77 17.43
N GLU A 69 -34.23 13.10 16.43
CA GLU A 69 -35.63 12.65 16.37
C GLU A 69 -35.71 11.15 16.08
N VAL A 70 -34.85 10.65 15.19
CA VAL A 70 -34.80 9.22 14.83
C VAL A 70 -34.38 8.37 16.02
N LEU A 71 -33.34 8.78 16.75
CA LEU A 71 -32.87 8.07 17.96
C LEU A 71 -33.89 8.13 19.11
N SER A 72 -34.74 9.16 19.15
CA SER A 72 -35.78 9.31 20.17
C SER A 72 -37.10 8.59 19.87
N SER A 73 -37.27 8.08 18.64
CA SER A 73 -38.57 7.63 18.15
C SER A 73 -39.04 6.27 18.69
N ASP A 74 -38.17 5.49 19.35
CA ASP A 74 -38.40 4.10 19.82
C ASP A 74 -39.03 3.15 18.79
N ASP A 75 -39.16 3.56 17.52
CA ASP A 75 -39.77 2.80 16.43
C ASP A 75 -38.68 2.01 15.67
N PRO A 76 -38.66 0.68 15.81
CA PRO A 76 -37.63 -0.16 15.21
C PRO A 76 -37.66 -0.15 13.67
N GLU A 77 -38.82 0.00 13.04
CA GLU A 77 -38.94 0.02 11.57
C GLU A 77 -38.39 1.34 11.01
N LEU A 78 -38.68 2.46 11.69
CA LEU A 78 -38.16 3.78 11.34
C LEU A 78 -36.63 3.80 11.46
N LEU A 79 -36.09 3.29 12.58
CA LEU A 79 -34.66 3.23 12.83
C LEU A 79 -33.92 2.38 11.79
N GLU A 80 -34.48 1.21 11.42
CA GLU A 80 -33.89 0.36 10.38
C GLU A 80 -33.89 1.04 9.01
N SER A 81 -34.98 1.72 8.64
CA SER A 81 -35.08 2.42 7.36
C SER A 81 -34.07 3.57 7.22
N GLU A 82 -33.89 4.38 8.27
CA GLU A 82 -32.92 5.47 8.30
C GLU A 82 -31.48 4.94 8.32
N TYR A 83 -31.24 3.84 9.04
CA TYR A 83 -29.92 3.18 9.04
C TYR A 83 -29.53 2.68 7.65
N ARG A 84 -30.46 2.05 6.91
CA ARG A 84 -30.24 1.64 5.51
C ARG A 84 -29.98 2.84 4.60
N ALA A 85 -30.79 3.89 4.70
CA ALA A 85 -30.60 5.12 3.92
C ALA A 85 -29.23 5.77 4.21
N MET A 86 -28.78 5.77 5.47
CA MET A 86 -27.46 6.27 5.87
C MET A 86 -26.33 5.40 5.31
N ALA A 87 -26.50 4.08 5.28
CA ALA A 87 -25.54 3.15 4.69
C ALA A 87 -25.38 3.36 3.17
N GLU A 88 -26.49 3.55 2.45
CA GLU A 88 -26.47 3.86 1.00
C GLU A 88 -25.79 5.21 0.73
N ARG A 89 -26.10 6.26 1.50
CA ARG A 89 -25.42 7.56 1.42
C ARG A 89 -23.91 7.42 1.67
N ALA A 90 -23.52 6.62 2.67
CA ALA A 90 -22.12 6.37 2.96
C ALA A 90 -21.42 5.63 1.80
N GLN A 91 -22.11 4.75 1.08
CA GLN A 91 -21.58 4.08 -0.10
C GLN A 91 -21.35 5.07 -1.26
N VAL A 92 -22.36 5.90 -1.60
CA VAL A 92 -22.24 6.92 -2.65
C VAL A 92 -21.12 7.91 -2.34
N LEU A 93 -21.00 8.34 -1.08
CA LEU A 93 -19.92 9.22 -0.64
C LEU A 93 -18.54 8.56 -0.78
N ARG A 94 -18.42 7.25 -0.55
CA ARG A 94 -17.16 6.52 -0.75
C ARG A 94 -16.77 6.47 -2.23
N GLU A 95 -17.70 6.17 -3.11
CA GLU A 95 -17.47 6.14 -4.56
C GLU A 95 -17.06 7.53 -5.07
N LYS A 96 -17.74 8.58 -4.61
CA LYS A 96 -17.39 9.98 -4.91
C LYS A 96 -16.00 10.33 -4.38
N ASN A 97 -15.67 9.96 -3.14
CA ASN A 97 -14.35 10.20 -2.56
C ASN A 97 -13.23 9.46 -3.30
N ALA A 98 -13.46 8.22 -3.73
CA ALA A 98 -12.50 7.46 -4.55
C ALA A 98 -12.28 8.14 -5.91
N SER A 99 -13.35 8.60 -6.56
CA SER A 99 -13.25 9.36 -7.81
C SER A 99 -12.49 10.68 -7.64
N LEU A 100 -12.74 11.42 -6.55
CA LEU A 100 -12.04 12.65 -6.24
C LEU A 100 -10.56 12.41 -5.94
N LEU A 101 -10.23 11.38 -5.17
CA LEU A 101 -8.85 10.98 -4.91
C LEU A 101 -8.13 10.69 -6.23
N GLN A 102 -8.76 9.95 -7.14
CA GLN A 102 -8.17 9.65 -8.43
C GLN A 102 -7.95 10.91 -9.29
N LYS A 103 -8.92 11.84 -9.26
CA LYS A 103 -8.76 13.14 -9.94
C LYS A 103 -7.58 13.91 -9.36
N VAL A 104 -7.47 14.01 -8.03
CA VAL A 104 -6.35 14.68 -7.36
C VAL A 104 -5.02 14.06 -7.77
N LEU A 105 -4.88 12.74 -7.71
CA LEU A 105 -3.67 12.03 -8.11
C LEU A 105 -3.35 12.26 -9.60
N SER A 106 -4.36 12.25 -10.47
CA SER A 106 -4.16 12.51 -11.91
C SER A 106 -3.71 13.94 -12.20
N LEU A 107 -4.23 14.93 -11.45
CA LEU A 107 -3.86 16.34 -11.58
C LEU A 107 -2.44 16.61 -11.05
N GLN A 108 -2.02 15.87 -10.02
CA GLN A 108 -0.64 15.88 -9.52
C GLN A 108 0.34 15.17 -10.46
N GLY A 109 -0.17 14.47 -11.48
CA GLY A 109 0.61 13.67 -12.42
C GLY A 109 0.66 12.20 -12.00
N ASN A 110 0.36 11.31 -12.96
CA ASN A 110 0.41 9.86 -12.75
C ASN A 110 1.82 9.32 -12.46
N ILE A 111 2.85 10.13 -12.71
CA ILE A 111 4.25 9.80 -12.43
C ILE A 111 4.80 10.96 -11.62
N GLN A 112 5.25 10.64 -10.40
CA GLN A 112 5.92 11.58 -9.51
C GLN A 112 7.35 11.13 -9.24
N VAL A 113 8.27 12.08 -9.28
CA VAL A 113 9.69 11.90 -9.01
C VAL A 113 10.03 12.71 -7.77
N CYS A 114 10.25 12.01 -6.66
CA CYS A 114 10.61 12.61 -5.38
C CYS A 114 12.08 12.37 -5.05
N CYS A 115 12.74 13.37 -4.47
CA CYS A 115 14.12 13.28 -3.99
C CYS A 115 14.15 13.09 -2.47
N ARG A 116 14.89 12.07 -1.99
CA ARG A 116 15.13 11.88 -0.55
C ARG A 116 16.61 12.00 -0.24
N ILE A 117 16.97 12.97 0.58
CA ILE A 117 18.34 13.21 1.03
C ILE A 117 18.53 12.48 2.36
N ARG A 118 19.47 11.53 2.42
CA ARG A 118 19.80 10.85 3.68
C ARG A 118 20.67 11.74 4.57
N PRO A 119 20.59 11.60 5.91
CA PRO A 119 21.57 12.20 6.80
C PRO A 119 22.97 11.61 6.60
N LEU A 120 23.99 12.41 6.92
CA LEU A 120 25.37 11.94 7.02
C LEU A 120 25.49 10.96 8.18
N ARG A 121 26.26 9.89 7.99
CA ARG A 121 26.59 8.96 9.06
C ARG A 121 27.58 9.60 10.02
N SER A 122 27.58 9.16 11.28
CA SER A 122 28.51 9.64 12.30
C SER A 122 29.97 9.49 11.87
N GLU A 123 30.31 8.36 11.22
CA GLU A 123 31.64 8.10 10.67
C GLU A 123 32.03 9.09 9.57
N GLU A 124 31.08 9.44 8.69
CA GLU A 124 31.30 10.40 7.60
C GLU A 124 31.52 11.81 8.15
N ALA A 125 30.73 12.20 9.15
CA ALA A 125 30.86 13.48 9.84
C ALA A 125 32.20 13.58 10.59
N GLN A 126 32.62 12.52 11.27
CA GLN A 126 33.91 12.45 11.98
C GLN A 126 35.11 12.48 11.02
N ALA A 127 34.96 11.90 9.82
CA ALA A 127 35.95 12.00 8.75
C ALA A 127 35.99 13.39 8.08
N GLY A 128 35.16 14.34 8.52
CA GLY A 128 35.11 15.70 7.98
C GLY A 128 34.43 15.81 6.61
N LEU A 129 33.68 14.78 6.18
CA LEU A 129 32.90 14.86 4.96
C LEU A 129 31.76 15.87 5.11
N ARG A 130 31.42 16.54 4.01
CA ARG A 130 30.35 17.55 3.93
C ARG A 130 29.28 17.07 2.96
N GLY A 131 28.02 17.42 3.25
CA GLY A 131 26.93 17.23 2.29
C GLY A 131 27.23 18.02 1.02
N VAL A 132 27.00 17.39 -0.14
CA VAL A 132 27.08 18.04 -1.45
C VAL A 132 25.69 18.28 -2.05
N VAL A 133 24.64 18.01 -1.27
CA VAL A 133 23.23 18.12 -1.66
C VAL A 133 22.48 18.78 -0.51
N GLU A 134 21.69 19.81 -0.81
CA GLU A 134 20.92 20.58 0.15
C GLU A 134 19.49 20.82 -0.37
N PRO A 135 18.45 20.66 0.48
CA PRO A 135 17.10 21.04 0.09
C PRO A 135 16.99 22.56 0.02
N LEU A 136 16.54 23.10 -1.13
CA LEU A 136 16.30 24.54 -1.33
C LEU A 136 14.83 24.90 -1.11
N GLY A 137 13.94 23.91 -1.08
CA GLY A 137 12.53 24.04 -0.79
C GLY A 137 11.83 22.68 -0.83
N GLU A 138 10.50 22.68 -0.93
CA GLU A 138 9.72 21.43 -0.98
C GLU A 138 9.83 20.69 -2.31
N ALA A 139 10.24 21.38 -3.38
CA ALA A 139 10.31 20.83 -4.74
C ALA A 139 11.70 21.00 -5.38
N GLU A 140 12.63 21.71 -4.74
CA GLU A 140 13.92 22.06 -5.33
C GLU A 140 15.08 21.57 -4.46
N VAL A 141 16.09 20.99 -5.10
CA VAL A 141 17.32 20.55 -4.44
C VAL A 141 18.53 21.19 -5.11
N GLY A 142 19.45 21.70 -4.29
CA GLY A 142 20.77 22.17 -4.71
C GLY A 142 21.77 21.03 -4.64
N CYS A 143 22.60 20.87 -5.66
CA CYS A 143 23.70 19.92 -5.70
C CYS A 143 24.99 20.61 -6.14
N PHE A 144 26.06 20.41 -5.38
CA PHE A 144 27.37 20.96 -5.67
C PHE A 144 28.12 20.10 -6.70
N ASP A 145 28.34 20.67 -7.89
CA ASP A 145 29.09 20.01 -8.95
C ASP A 145 30.60 20.21 -8.73
N THR A 146 31.27 19.15 -8.28
CA THR A 146 32.71 19.17 -7.94
C THR A 146 33.63 19.44 -9.13
N ARG A 147 33.16 19.20 -10.38
CA ARG A 147 33.91 19.46 -11.61
C ARG A 147 33.85 20.93 -11.99
N THR A 148 32.69 21.57 -11.83
CA THR A 148 32.50 23.00 -12.18
C THR A 148 32.68 23.95 -11.00
N LYS A 149 32.78 23.42 -9.77
CA LYS A 149 32.86 24.17 -8.50
C LYS A 149 31.66 25.11 -8.27
N ASN A 150 30.51 24.78 -8.85
CA ASN A 150 29.28 25.58 -8.77
C ASN A 150 28.10 24.72 -8.29
N TRP A 151 27.13 25.38 -7.68
CA TRP A 151 25.85 24.77 -7.34
C TRP A 151 24.92 24.72 -8.56
N LYS A 152 24.19 23.62 -8.68
CA LYS A 152 23.13 23.43 -9.67
C LYS A 152 21.86 23.04 -8.93
N SER A 153 20.73 23.62 -9.32
CA SER A 153 19.45 23.23 -8.76
C SER A 153 18.68 22.29 -9.70
N TYR A 154 17.83 21.45 -9.10
CA TYR A 154 17.04 20.44 -9.78
C TYR A 154 15.60 20.41 -9.25
N ASN A 155 14.67 20.41 -10.21
CA ASN A 155 13.23 20.15 -10.16
C ASN A 155 12.83 18.75 -9.66
N PHE A 156 12.04 18.61 -8.59
CA PHE A 156 11.36 17.38 -8.19
C PHE A 156 9.91 17.67 -7.75
N ASP A 157 9.04 16.66 -7.75
CA ASP A 157 7.66 16.82 -7.25
C ASP A 157 7.62 16.97 -5.72
N ARG A 158 8.58 16.34 -5.04
CA ARG A 158 8.81 16.50 -3.61
C ARG A 158 10.27 16.27 -3.24
N VAL A 159 10.80 17.06 -2.32
CA VAL A 159 12.13 16.92 -1.73
C VAL A 159 11.99 16.69 -0.23
N TRP A 160 12.58 15.60 0.25
CA TRP A 160 12.69 15.27 1.67
C TRP A 160 14.14 15.46 2.11
N GLY A 161 14.37 16.40 3.04
CA GLY A 161 15.69 16.66 3.61
C GLY A 161 16.15 15.59 4.61
N PRO A 162 17.40 15.68 5.09
CA PRO A 162 18.01 14.75 6.06
C PRO A 162 17.19 14.51 7.35
N GLU A 163 16.43 15.52 7.76
CA GLU A 163 15.55 15.54 8.94
C GLU A 163 14.21 14.81 8.72
N SER A 164 13.88 14.47 7.47
CA SER A 164 12.62 13.83 7.12
C SER A 164 12.53 12.40 7.62
N THR A 165 11.53 12.15 8.47
CA THR A 165 11.29 10.84 9.09
C THR A 165 10.61 9.86 8.14
N GLN A 166 10.73 8.55 8.42
CA GLN A 166 10.03 7.49 7.68
C GLN A 166 8.50 7.71 7.66
N THR A 167 7.94 8.15 8.78
CA THR A 167 6.50 8.47 8.89
C THR A 167 6.14 9.66 8.02
N GLY A 168 6.97 10.70 7.99
CA GLY A 168 6.75 11.89 7.15
C GLY A 168 6.74 11.55 5.66
N VAL A 169 7.71 10.74 5.22
CA VAL A 169 7.77 10.24 3.83
C VAL A 169 6.54 9.38 3.52
N PHE A 170 6.16 8.46 4.42
CA PHE A 170 4.99 7.60 4.18
C PHE A 170 3.68 8.38 4.10
N ARG A 171 3.48 9.43 4.90
CA ARG A 171 2.28 10.27 4.85
C ARG A 171 2.04 10.86 3.46
N ASP A 172 3.11 11.28 2.79
CA ASP A 172 3.00 11.84 1.43
C ASP A 172 2.69 10.75 0.39
N VAL A 173 3.05 9.49 0.66
CA VAL A 173 2.87 8.34 -0.25
C VAL A 173 1.61 7.52 0.07
N GLU A 174 0.97 7.76 1.22
CA GLU A 174 -0.17 7.00 1.76
C GLU A 174 -1.36 6.95 0.80
N GLN A 175 -1.56 8.00 0.00
CA GLN A 175 -2.64 8.09 -0.98
C GLN A 175 -2.56 6.97 -2.04
N LEU A 176 -1.36 6.46 -2.35
CA LEU A 176 -1.20 5.32 -3.25
C LEU A 176 -1.79 4.04 -2.66
N ALA A 177 -1.68 3.84 -1.35
CA ALA A 177 -2.28 2.68 -0.68
C ALA A 177 -3.82 2.74 -0.72
N LEU A 178 -4.40 3.93 -0.58
CA LEU A 178 -5.84 4.14 -0.73
C LEU A 178 -6.31 3.83 -2.16
N SER A 179 -5.59 4.35 -3.16
CA SER A 179 -5.85 4.11 -4.58
C SER A 179 -5.85 2.61 -4.93
N VAL A 180 -4.94 1.83 -4.35
CA VAL A 180 -4.90 0.35 -4.53
C VAL A 180 -6.15 -0.33 -3.98
N VAL A 181 -6.64 0.10 -2.81
CA VAL A 181 -7.84 -0.46 -2.20
C VAL A 181 -9.12 -0.07 -2.98
N ASP A 182 -9.06 1.00 -3.76
CA ASP A 182 -10.11 1.44 -4.69
C ASP A 182 -10.01 0.78 -6.09
N GLY A 183 -9.03 -0.11 -6.30
CA GLY A 183 -8.92 -0.92 -7.52
C GLY A 183 -7.94 -0.39 -8.57
N TYR A 184 -7.09 0.58 -8.23
CA TYR A 184 -6.06 1.11 -9.13
C TYR A 184 -4.70 0.46 -8.91
N ASN A 185 -3.87 0.43 -9.96
CA ASN A 185 -2.49 -0.04 -9.84
C ASN A 185 -1.58 1.10 -9.40
N ALA A 186 -0.77 0.86 -8.36
CA ALA A 186 0.28 1.78 -7.93
C ALA A 186 1.65 1.09 -7.94
N CYS A 187 2.70 1.86 -8.23
CA CYS A 187 4.07 1.37 -8.22
C CYS A 187 4.99 2.41 -7.57
N ILE A 188 5.89 1.95 -6.70
CA ILE A 188 6.86 2.81 -6.02
C ILE A 188 8.26 2.29 -6.35
N PHE A 189 9.08 3.16 -6.95
CA PHE A 189 10.47 2.87 -7.26
C PHE A 189 11.41 3.60 -6.29
N ALA A 190 12.38 2.88 -5.75
CA ALA A 190 13.50 3.47 -5.02
C ALA A 190 14.77 3.41 -5.88
N TYR A 191 15.27 4.56 -6.30
CA TYR A 191 16.45 4.68 -7.16
C TYR A 191 17.61 5.40 -6.45
N GLY A 192 18.84 5.07 -6.84
CA GLY A 192 20.07 5.70 -6.32
C GLY A 192 21.24 4.73 -6.21
N GLN A 193 22.43 5.26 -5.91
CA GLN A 193 23.64 4.45 -5.73
C GLN A 193 23.61 3.56 -4.46
N THR A 194 24.54 2.61 -4.36
CA THR A 194 24.74 1.85 -3.11
C THR A 194 25.03 2.80 -1.95
N GLY A 195 24.37 2.58 -0.81
CA GLY A 195 24.49 3.43 0.38
C GLY A 195 23.69 4.74 0.34
N SER A 196 22.91 5.03 -0.72
CA SER A 196 22.07 6.24 -0.78
C SER A 196 20.83 6.20 0.12
N GLY A 197 20.44 5.03 0.64
CA GLY A 197 19.28 4.87 1.51
C GLY A 197 18.03 4.25 0.84
N LYS A 198 18.16 3.60 -0.33
CA LYS A 198 17.06 2.86 -0.99
C LYS A 198 16.37 1.87 -0.05
N THR A 199 17.13 0.91 0.49
CA THR A 199 16.64 -0.12 1.42
C THR A 199 16.07 0.50 2.70
N PHE A 200 16.72 1.54 3.24
CA PHE A 200 16.19 2.27 4.39
C PHE A 200 14.85 2.95 4.09
N THR A 201 14.64 3.45 2.87
CA THR A 201 13.36 4.06 2.49
C THR A 201 12.25 3.02 2.31
N MET A 202 12.55 1.92 1.63
CA MET A 202 11.54 0.88 1.35
C MET A 202 11.27 0.01 2.57
N GLU A 203 12.28 -0.62 3.16
CA GLU A 203 12.14 -1.56 4.28
C GLU A 203 12.26 -0.85 5.64
N GLY A 204 13.19 0.10 5.75
CA GLY A 204 13.50 0.75 7.01
C GLY A 204 14.35 -0.10 7.95
N THR A 205 14.28 0.20 9.25
CA THR A 205 14.97 -0.57 10.29
C THR A 205 13.99 -0.88 11.44
N PRO A 206 13.97 -2.11 11.97
CA PRO A 206 13.20 -2.44 13.17
C PRO A 206 13.64 -1.61 14.38
N GLU A 207 14.93 -1.29 14.45
CA GLU A 207 15.49 -0.45 15.50
C GLU A 207 14.81 0.93 15.49
N GLY A 208 14.27 1.31 16.64
CA GLY A 208 13.56 2.58 16.79
C GLY A 208 12.25 2.70 16.00
N LYS A 209 11.65 1.57 15.58
CA LYS A 209 10.39 1.53 14.80
C LYS A 209 10.44 2.38 13.51
N GLN A 210 11.61 2.45 12.89
CA GLN A 210 11.85 3.20 11.65
C GLN A 210 11.45 2.39 10.41
N TYR A 211 10.28 1.75 10.45
CA TYR A 211 9.76 0.98 9.32
C TYR A 211 9.58 1.84 8.09
N GLY A 212 9.93 1.30 6.92
CA GLY A 212 9.86 1.97 5.64
C GLY A 212 8.49 1.92 4.99
N VAL A 213 8.47 2.37 3.74
CA VAL A 213 7.26 2.51 2.93
C VAL A 213 6.58 1.16 2.72
N SER A 214 7.30 0.06 2.48
CA SER A 214 6.70 -1.25 2.20
C SER A 214 5.88 -1.76 3.39
N TYR A 215 6.49 -1.81 4.57
CA TYR A 215 5.85 -2.27 5.79
C TYR A 215 4.64 -1.41 6.17
N ARG A 216 4.78 -0.08 6.12
CA ARG A 216 3.68 0.85 6.42
C ARG A 216 2.53 0.73 5.42
N THR A 217 2.85 0.50 4.15
CA THR A 217 1.83 0.26 3.12
C THR A 217 1.03 -1.00 3.44
N ILE A 218 1.71 -2.11 3.73
CA ILE A 218 1.05 -3.38 4.08
C ILE A 218 0.16 -3.20 5.33
N GLN A 219 0.68 -2.56 6.38
CA GLN A 219 -0.10 -2.26 7.59
C GLN A 219 -1.33 -1.40 7.27
N LYS A 220 -1.18 -0.37 6.43
CA LYS A 220 -2.29 0.50 6.03
C LYS A 220 -3.33 -0.27 5.23
N LEU A 221 -2.91 -1.14 4.31
CA LEU A 221 -3.81 -2.00 3.52
C LEU A 221 -4.64 -2.89 4.45
N PHE A 222 -4.01 -3.65 5.35
CA PHE A 222 -4.75 -4.47 6.32
C PHE A 222 -5.70 -3.64 7.19
N GLY A 223 -5.27 -2.46 7.64
CA GLY A 223 -6.13 -1.54 8.40
C GLY A 223 -7.37 -1.10 7.62
N LEU A 224 -7.20 -0.72 6.35
CA LEU A 224 -8.28 -0.30 5.46
C LEU A 224 -9.25 -1.45 5.16
N LEU A 225 -8.74 -2.64 4.87
CA LEU A 225 -9.54 -3.82 4.57
C LEU A 225 -10.37 -4.24 5.80
N ASN A 226 -9.75 -4.29 6.97
CA ASN A 226 -10.44 -4.62 8.23
C ASN A 226 -11.51 -3.58 8.58
N PHE A 227 -11.22 -2.30 8.35
CA PHE A 227 -12.21 -1.23 8.56
C PHE A 227 -13.43 -1.40 7.64
N ARG A 228 -13.21 -1.70 6.34
CA ARG A 228 -14.30 -1.96 5.40
C ARG A 228 -15.13 -3.19 5.80
N GLN A 229 -14.46 -4.26 6.21
CA GLN A 229 -15.14 -5.48 6.65
C GLN A 229 -16.00 -5.23 7.91
N LYS A 230 -15.49 -4.48 8.90
CA LYS A 230 -16.26 -4.13 10.11
C LYS A 230 -17.47 -3.25 9.81
N MET A 231 -17.30 -2.23 8.97
CA MET A 231 -18.39 -1.36 8.52
C MET A 231 -19.51 -2.15 7.83
N GLN A 232 -19.13 -3.17 7.07
CA GLN A 232 -20.06 -4.04 6.37
C GLN A 232 -20.76 -5.03 7.31
N ALA A 233 -20.05 -5.61 8.28
CA ALA A 233 -20.66 -6.50 9.27
C ALA A 233 -21.74 -5.79 10.12
N GLN A 234 -21.58 -4.49 10.35
CA GLN A 234 -22.56 -3.68 11.06
C GLN A 234 -23.81 -3.38 10.21
N SER A 235 -23.69 -3.41 8.87
CA SER A 235 -24.78 -3.05 7.95
C SER A 235 -25.92 -4.07 7.87
N GLY A 236 -25.82 -5.22 8.54
CA GLY A 236 -26.88 -6.23 8.62
C GLY A 236 -27.23 -6.93 7.30
N ALA A 237 -26.47 -6.67 6.23
CA ALA A 237 -26.71 -7.27 4.92
C ALA A 237 -26.42 -8.78 4.93
N ASP A 238 -27.35 -9.58 4.36
CA ASP A 238 -27.26 -11.05 4.24
C ASP A 238 -26.03 -11.54 3.46
N SER A 239 -25.35 -10.65 2.74
CA SER A 239 -24.17 -10.97 1.94
C SER A 239 -23.09 -9.90 2.09
N PRO A 240 -21.82 -10.31 2.14
CA PRO A 240 -20.74 -9.36 2.22
C PRO A 240 -20.66 -8.52 0.93
N ALA A 241 -20.83 -7.20 1.05
CA ALA A 241 -20.67 -6.26 -0.07
C ALA A 241 -19.29 -6.40 -0.77
N PHE A 242 -18.25 -6.74 -0.01
CA PHE A 242 -16.91 -6.98 -0.54
C PHE A 242 -16.27 -8.22 0.09
N ASN A 243 -15.55 -8.99 -0.73
CA ASN A 243 -14.61 -10.02 -0.30
C ASN A 243 -13.21 -9.66 -0.81
N PHE A 244 -12.28 -9.49 0.12
CA PHE A 244 -10.91 -9.08 -0.22
C PHE A 244 -9.97 -10.29 -0.10
N LYS A 245 -9.16 -10.51 -1.13
CA LYS A 245 -8.05 -11.45 -1.09
C LYS A 245 -6.75 -10.68 -1.33
N LEU A 246 -5.88 -10.65 -0.33
CA LEU A 246 -4.53 -10.15 -0.47
C LEU A 246 -3.63 -11.31 -0.93
N MET A 247 -2.74 -11.05 -1.88
CA MET A 247 -1.68 -11.98 -2.28
C MET A 247 -0.36 -11.22 -2.35
N VAL A 248 0.71 -11.78 -1.80
CA VAL A 248 2.05 -11.20 -1.81
C VAL A 248 2.99 -12.13 -2.56
N GLY A 249 3.72 -11.59 -3.52
CA GLY A 249 4.82 -12.27 -4.19
C GLY A 249 6.08 -11.41 -4.13
N MET A 250 7.24 -12.05 -3.96
CA MET A 250 8.53 -11.36 -3.89
C MET A 250 9.49 -11.97 -4.90
N LEU A 251 10.06 -11.13 -5.78
CA LEU A 251 10.97 -11.55 -6.83
C LEU A 251 12.20 -10.65 -6.90
N GLU A 252 13.27 -11.19 -7.45
CA GLU A 252 14.51 -10.48 -7.76
C GLU A 252 14.76 -10.58 -9.27
N ILE A 253 15.13 -9.45 -9.89
CA ILE A 253 15.64 -9.45 -11.27
C ILE A 253 17.14 -9.22 -11.18
N TYR A 254 17.93 -10.23 -11.57
CA TYR A 254 19.38 -10.16 -11.55
C TYR A 254 19.96 -10.69 -12.85
N ASN A 255 20.78 -9.87 -13.50
CA ASN A 255 21.37 -10.17 -14.81
C ASN A 255 20.34 -10.61 -15.87
N ASP A 256 19.22 -9.89 -15.94
CA ASP A 256 18.09 -10.15 -16.85
C ASP A 256 17.32 -11.47 -16.60
N GLU A 257 17.61 -12.15 -15.50
CA GLU A 257 16.88 -13.33 -15.05
C GLU A 257 16.01 -13.00 -13.83
N VAL A 258 14.81 -13.59 -13.79
CA VAL A 258 13.85 -13.42 -12.68
C VAL A 258 13.96 -14.59 -11.71
N TYR A 259 14.07 -14.32 -10.42
CA TYR A 259 14.13 -15.35 -9.39
C TYR A 259 13.05 -15.12 -8.33
N ASP A 260 12.43 -16.21 -7.86
CA ASP A 260 11.53 -16.19 -6.72
C ASP A 260 12.34 -16.06 -5.41
N LEU A 261 11.93 -15.13 -4.54
CA LEU A 261 12.56 -14.92 -3.23
C LEU A 261 11.81 -15.60 -2.08
N LEU A 262 10.60 -16.12 -2.30
CA LEU A 262 9.81 -16.83 -1.29
C LEU A 262 9.99 -18.35 -1.34
N MET A 263 10.68 -18.87 -2.36
CA MET A 263 11.00 -20.30 -2.45
C MET A 263 11.99 -20.71 -1.34
N PRO A 264 11.68 -21.77 -0.57
CA PRO A 264 12.57 -22.27 0.46
C PRO A 264 13.89 -22.74 -0.17
N PHE A 265 15.00 -22.33 0.43
CA PHE A 265 16.30 -22.83 0.01
C PHE A 265 16.40 -24.33 0.34
N PRO A 266 16.85 -25.19 -0.58
CA PRO A 266 17.04 -26.61 -0.28
C PRO A 266 18.02 -26.77 0.89
N GLU A 267 17.58 -27.46 1.96
CA GLU A 267 18.45 -27.77 3.10
C GLU A 267 19.72 -28.49 2.61
N GLY A 268 20.90 -27.93 2.91
CA GLY A 268 22.19 -28.48 2.49
C GLY A 268 22.75 -27.94 1.17
N ALA A 269 22.04 -27.05 0.49
CA ALA A 269 22.65 -26.23 -0.56
C ALA A 269 23.63 -25.24 0.09
N GLY A 270 24.90 -25.25 -0.31
CA GLY A 270 25.88 -24.29 0.19
C GLY A 270 25.48 -22.82 -0.05
N ARG A 271 26.36 -21.87 0.31
CA ARG A 271 26.14 -20.40 0.32
C ARG A 271 25.45 -19.75 -0.91
N ASN A 272 25.31 -20.46 -2.04
CA ASN A 272 24.54 -20.10 -3.22
C ASN A 272 23.79 -21.33 -3.76
N PRO A 273 22.55 -21.61 -3.31
CA PRO A 273 21.67 -22.54 -3.99
C PRO A 273 21.44 -22.07 -5.43
N LYS A 274 21.44 -23.02 -6.38
CA LYS A 274 21.07 -22.71 -7.78
C LYS A 274 19.62 -22.25 -7.80
N LYS A 275 19.38 -20.95 -7.94
CA LYS A 275 18.04 -20.41 -8.18
C LYS A 275 17.64 -20.74 -9.63
N THR A 276 16.43 -21.28 -9.82
CA THR A 276 15.89 -21.50 -11.17
C THR A 276 15.28 -20.19 -11.67
N PRO A 277 15.69 -19.70 -12.84
CA PRO A 277 15.08 -18.49 -13.41
C PRO A 277 13.63 -18.77 -13.81
N LEU A 278 12.76 -17.80 -13.57
CA LEU A 278 11.35 -17.79 -13.97
C LEU A 278 11.16 -16.99 -15.25
N GLU A 279 10.18 -17.38 -16.06
CA GLU A 279 9.81 -16.65 -17.27
C GLU A 279 8.71 -15.63 -16.99
N VAL A 280 8.81 -14.45 -17.61
CA VAL A 280 7.74 -13.46 -17.62
C VAL A 280 6.86 -13.69 -18.84
N ARG A 281 5.55 -13.83 -18.63
CA ARG A 281 4.57 -14.05 -19.69
C ARG A 281 3.47 -12.98 -19.63
N ARG A 282 2.86 -12.72 -20.78
CA ARG A 282 1.68 -11.86 -20.87
C ARG A 282 0.44 -12.76 -20.95
N GLY A 283 -0.44 -12.63 -19.97
CA GLY A 283 -1.71 -13.35 -19.91
C GLY A 283 -2.67 -12.90 -21.00
N ALA A 284 -3.70 -13.70 -21.27
CA ALA A 284 -4.72 -13.43 -22.29
C ALA A 284 -5.56 -12.16 -21.99
N ASN A 285 -5.62 -11.77 -20.72
CA ASN A 285 -6.25 -10.55 -20.22
C ASN A 285 -5.35 -9.30 -20.35
N GLY A 286 -4.13 -9.44 -20.89
CA GLY A 286 -3.16 -8.35 -21.05
C GLY A 286 -2.29 -8.08 -19.83
N TYR A 287 -2.53 -8.75 -18.70
CA TYR A 287 -1.73 -8.64 -17.47
C TYR A 287 -0.41 -9.40 -17.60
N ILE A 288 0.60 -8.95 -16.84
CA ILE A 288 1.89 -9.62 -16.76
C ILE A 288 1.80 -10.69 -15.67
N GLU A 289 2.18 -11.91 -16.01
CA GLU A 289 2.22 -13.05 -15.11
C GLU A 289 3.62 -13.65 -15.10
N VAL A 290 4.06 -14.13 -13.94
CA VAL A 290 5.30 -14.89 -13.78
C VAL A 290 4.89 -16.29 -13.31
N PRO A 291 4.71 -17.26 -14.23
CA PRO A 291 4.33 -18.61 -13.85
C PRO A 291 5.38 -19.24 -12.93
N GLY A 292 4.93 -19.88 -11.85
CA GLY A 292 5.82 -20.48 -10.85
C GLY A 292 6.30 -19.52 -9.76
N LEU A 293 5.93 -18.23 -9.81
CA LEU A 293 6.15 -17.30 -8.69
C LEU A 293 5.24 -17.67 -7.52
N SER A 294 5.84 -17.89 -6.36
CA SER A 294 5.13 -18.16 -5.11
C SER A 294 4.33 -16.93 -4.69
N LYS A 295 3.10 -17.18 -4.23
CA LYS A 295 2.17 -16.16 -3.73
C LYS A 295 1.61 -16.63 -2.39
N GLU A 296 1.85 -15.86 -1.34
CA GLU A 296 1.22 -16.06 -0.03
C GLU A 296 -0.05 -15.21 0.11
#